data_AF-A0A2M7U590-F1
#
_entry.id   AF-A0A2M7U590-F1
#
_cell.length_a   1.000
_cell.length_b   1.000
_cell.length_c   1.000
_cell.angle_alpha   90.00
_cell.angle_beta   90.00
_cell.angle_gamma   90.00
#
_symmetry.space_group_name_H-M   'P 1'
#
loop_
_entity.id
_entity.type
_entity.pdbx_description
1 polymer ?
#
loop_
_entity_poly.entity_id
_entity_poly.type
_entity_poly.pdbx_seq_one_letter_code
_entity_poly.pdbx_strand_id
1 'polypeptide(L)'
;EAYFGGRRKGKRGRAAAGKSVVLGLLERDGRVYTRIVHTLTAEHLMNIIKKKTRKGSVYHTDTFKSYNSLHQFGKHLKVNHSKELVSKKHNHINGIEGFWSYAKHKLYNYRGVSKANFPLYLKEMEYRYNHRKENILEPIMKLYFGYVSY
;
A
#
# COMPACT_ATOMS: atom_id res chain seq x y z
N GLU A 1 1.95 2.33 -5.76
CA GLU A 1 2.80 3.06 -4.79
C GLU A 1 2.02 4.26 -4.27
N ALA A 2 2.28 4.70 -3.04
CA ALA A 2 1.78 5.97 -2.52
C ALA A 2 2.87 6.75 -1.79
N TYR A 3 2.71 8.08 -1.76
CA TYR A 3 3.65 9.01 -1.16
C TYR A 3 2.99 9.68 0.05
N PHE A 4 3.58 9.54 1.23
CA PHE A 4 3.05 10.07 2.49
C PHE A 4 3.98 11.11 3.10
N GLY A 5 3.37 12.12 3.73
CA GLY A 5 4.09 13.20 4.42
C GLY A 5 4.53 14.36 3.51
N GLY A 6 5.49 15.13 4.02
CA GLY A 6 5.98 16.39 3.43
C GLY A 6 5.41 17.61 4.17
N ARG A 7 6.31 18.48 4.66
CA ARG A 7 5.97 19.70 5.43
C ARG A 7 5.32 20.79 4.57
N ARG A 8 5.48 20.71 3.25
CA ARG A 8 4.90 21.62 2.25
C ARG A 8 4.22 20.84 1.14
N LYS A 9 3.22 21.47 0.51
CA LYS A 9 2.58 20.98 -0.72
C LYS A 9 3.62 21.03 -1.86
N GLY A 10 4.42 19.97 -1.99
CA GLY A 10 5.47 19.86 -3.01
C GLY A 10 4.94 19.42 -4.38
N LYS A 11 5.86 19.32 -5.37
CA LYS A 11 5.57 18.78 -6.71
C LYS A 11 4.82 17.44 -6.61
N ARG A 12 3.75 17.28 -7.42
CA ARG A 12 3.05 15.99 -7.56
C ARG A 12 3.99 14.99 -8.25
N GLY A 13 3.93 13.72 -7.83
CA GLY A 13 4.79 12.66 -8.39
C GLY A 13 6.11 12.44 -7.64
N ARG A 14 7.06 11.79 -8.30
CA ARG A 14 8.27 11.16 -7.72
C ARG A 14 9.38 12.11 -7.23
N ALA A 15 9.11 13.42 -7.15
CA ALA A 15 10.10 14.44 -6.76
C ALA A 15 9.70 15.22 -5.49
N ALA A 16 8.77 14.68 -4.70
CA ALA A 16 8.33 15.33 -3.48
C ALA A 16 9.34 15.09 -2.34
N ALA A 17 10.31 15.99 -2.22
CA ALA A 17 11.30 16.00 -1.14
C ALA A 17 10.61 15.86 0.24
N GLY A 18 11.11 14.95 1.07
CA GLY A 18 10.60 14.70 2.42
C GLY A 18 9.38 13.78 2.52
N LYS A 19 8.95 13.14 1.42
CA LYS A 19 7.88 12.12 1.45
C LYS A 19 8.45 10.71 1.63
N SER A 20 7.77 9.91 2.44
CA SER A 20 8.03 8.47 2.54
C SER A 20 7.30 7.76 1.41
N VAL A 21 8.02 6.93 0.67
CA VAL A 21 7.44 6.12 -0.40
C VAL A 21 6.96 4.80 0.20
N VAL A 22 5.72 4.43 -0.12
CA VAL A 22 5.10 3.21 0.36
C VAL A 22 4.72 2.34 -0.82
N LEU A 23 5.24 1.12 -0.81
CA LEU A 23 4.77 0.04 -1.67
C LEU A 23 3.52 -0.58 -1.02
N GLY A 24 2.47 -0.71 -1.81
CA GLY A 24 1.28 -1.46 -1.43
C GLY A 24 1.04 -2.56 -2.45
N LEU A 25 0.69 -3.75 -1.97
CA LEU A 25 0.24 -4.90 -2.72
C LEU A 25 -1.19 -5.20 -2.27
N LEU A 26 -2.10 -5.39 -3.22
CA LEU A 26 -3.48 -5.78 -2.94
C LEU A 26 -3.73 -7.12 -3.63
N GLU A 27 -4.12 -8.11 -2.86
CA GLU A 27 -4.64 -9.37 -3.37
C GLU A 27 -6.08 -9.17 -3.87
N ARG A 28 -6.45 -9.86 -4.96
CA ARG A 28 -7.82 -9.80 -5.51
C ARG A 28 -8.81 -10.29 -4.46
N ASP A 29 -9.73 -9.41 -4.07
CA ASP A 29 -10.75 -9.65 -3.03
C ASP A 29 -10.17 -10.06 -1.66
N GLY A 30 -8.87 -9.81 -1.46
CA GLY A 30 -8.12 -10.33 -0.32
C GLY A 30 -7.54 -9.22 0.55
N ARG A 31 -6.30 -9.47 1.00
CA ARG A 31 -5.60 -8.60 1.95
C ARG A 31 -4.70 -7.59 1.24
N VAL A 32 -4.55 -6.44 1.88
CA VAL A 32 -3.55 -5.44 1.55
C VAL A 32 -2.29 -5.73 2.35
N TYR A 33 -1.14 -5.59 1.69
CA TYR A 33 0.17 -5.56 2.31
C TYR A 33 0.87 -4.25 1.95
N THR A 34 1.42 -3.57 2.94
CA THR A 34 2.15 -2.32 2.77
C THR A 34 3.55 -2.42 3.36
N ARG A 35 4.49 -1.68 2.75
CA ARG A 35 5.85 -1.54 3.25
C ARG A 35 6.43 -0.21 2.81
N ILE A 36 7.11 0.47 3.75
CA ILE A 36 7.90 1.66 3.43
C ILE A 36 9.13 1.22 2.65
N VAL A 37 9.42 1.93 1.56
CA VAL A 37 10.55 1.66 0.68
C VAL A 37 11.43 2.91 0.65
N HIS A 38 12.70 2.73 0.99
CA HIS A 38 13.70 3.80 0.96
C HIS A 38 14.33 3.96 -0.43
N THR A 39 14.41 2.86 -1.18
CA THR A 39 15.06 2.81 -2.49
C THR A 39 14.09 2.29 -3.54
N LEU A 40 13.82 3.12 -4.57
CA LEU A 40 12.89 2.80 -5.67
C LEU A 40 13.58 2.08 -6.85
N THR A 41 14.58 1.24 -6.59
CA THR A 41 15.21 0.43 -7.64
C THR A 41 14.29 -0.72 -8.04
N ALA A 42 14.30 -1.04 -9.34
CA ALA A 42 13.49 -2.13 -9.89
C ALA A 42 13.77 -3.48 -9.20
N GLU A 43 15.03 -3.76 -8.93
CA GLU A 43 15.46 -4.98 -8.26
C GLU A 43 14.91 -5.08 -6.83
N HIS A 44 15.00 -3.99 -6.05
CA HIS A 44 14.51 -3.98 -4.68
C HIS A 44 12.99 -4.17 -4.60
N LEU A 45 12.25 -3.44 -5.44
CA LEU A 45 10.80 -3.60 -5.54
C LEU A 45 10.43 -5.03 -5.96
N MET A 46 11.15 -5.59 -6.94
CA MET A 46 10.91 -6.96 -7.37
C MET A 46 11.18 -7.99 -6.28
N ASN A 47 12.26 -7.83 -5.51
CA ASN A 47 12.57 -8.76 -4.43
C ASN A 47 11.48 -8.76 -3.35
N ILE A 48 10.88 -7.60 -3.05
CA ILE A 48 9.74 -7.53 -2.13
C ILE A 48 8.51 -8.22 -2.72
N ILE A 49 8.19 -7.94 -3.99
CA ILE A 49 7.02 -8.53 -4.67
C ILE A 49 7.16 -10.05 -4.70
N LYS A 50 8.27 -10.60 -5.19
CA LYS A 50 8.52 -12.05 -5.26
C LYS A 50 8.38 -12.76 -3.91
N LYS A 51 8.79 -12.11 -2.81
CA LYS A 51 8.67 -12.67 -1.46
C LYS A 51 7.24 -12.68 -0.92
N LYS A 52 6.34 -11.87 -1.48
CA LYS A 52 4.98 -11.65 -0.98
C LYS A 52 3.89 -12.10 -1.95
N THR A 53 4.23 -12.43 -3.19
CA THR A 53 3.31 -12.96 -4.19
C THR A 53 3.73 -14.34 -4.65
N ARG A 54 2.77 -15.15 -5.10
CA ARG A 54 3.07 -16.46 -5.70
C ARG A 54 3.56 -16.24 -7.14
N LYS A 55 4.46 -17.12 -7.60
CA LYS A 55 4.88 -17.14 -9.01
C LYS A 55 3.64 -17.39 -9.89
N GLY A 56 3.46 -16.62 -10.95
CA GLY A 56 2.28 -16.70 -11.82
C GLY A 56 1.09 -15.81 -11.41
N SER A 57 1.18 -15.02 -10.34
CA SER A 57 0.17 -14.00 -10.03
C SER A 57 0.02 -12.97 -11.16
N VAL A 58 -1.19 -12.42 -11.29
CA VAL A 58 -1.48 -11.30 -12.21
C VAL A 58 -1.14 -10.00 -11.50
N TYR A 59 -0.19 -9.23 -12.04
CA TYR A 59 0.26 -7.98 -11.46
C TYR A 59 -0.40 -6.81 -12.21
N HIS A 60 -1.17 -6.00 -11.48
CA HIS A 60 -1.67 -4.71 -11.96
C HIS A 60 -0.77 -3.61 -11.41
N THR A 61 0.03 -2.98 -12.27
CA THR A 61 0.85 -1.83 -11.86
C THR A 61 0.71 -0.68 -12.83
N ASP A 62 0.94 0.53 -12.32
CA ASP A 62 1.15 1.71 -13.15
C ASP A 62 2.36 1.52 -14.09
N THR A 63 2.41 2.31 -15.15
CA THR A 63 3.39 2.34 -16.25
C THR A 63 4.85 2.66 -15.86
N PHE A 64 5.21 2.47 -14.58
CA PHE A 64 6.58 2.74 -14.14
C PHE A 64 7.56 1.71 -14.72
N LYS A 65 8.65 2.22 -15.31
CA LYS A 65 9.71 1.41 -15.93
C LYS A 65 10.29 0.34 -15.01
N SER A 66 10.37 0.60 -13.70
CA SER A 66 10.88 -0.39 -12.72
C SER A 66 10.03 -1.65 -12.61
N TYR A 67 8.75 -1.58 -13.00
CA TYR A 67 7.85 -2.73 -13.04
C TYR A 67 7.90 -3.48 -14.36
N ASN A 68 8.67 -3.01 -15.36
CA ASN A 68 8.73 -3.70 -16.64
C ASN A 68 9.18 -5.15 -16.47
N SER A 69 10.10 -5.48 -15.55
CA SER A 69 10.54 -6.87 -15.32
C SER A 69 9.47 -7.82 -14.75
N LEU A 70 8.29 -7.32 -14.36
CA LEU A 70 7.19 -8.17 -13.87
C LEU A 70 6.63 -9.11 -14.93
N HIS A 71 6.71 -8.77 -16.22
CA HIS A 71 6.26 -9.66 -17.31
C HIS A 71 6.98 -11.02 -17.32
N GLN A 72 8.20 -11.08 -16.76
CA GLN A 72 8.98 -12.33 -16.68
C GLN A 72 8.54 -13.21 -15.50
N PHE A 73 7.85 -12.65 -14.51
CA PHE A 73 7.44 -13.35 -13.28
C PHE A 73 5.95 -13.72 -13.24
N GLY A 74 5.13 -13.13 -14.11
CA GLY A 74 3.70 -13.40 -14.22
C GLY A 74 3.04 -12.51 -15.26
N LYS A 75 1.72 -12.56 -15.34
CA LYS A 75 0.97 -11.72 -16.27
C LYS A 75 0.98 -10.27 -15.76
N HIS A 76 1.69 -9.40 -16.46
CA HIS A 76 1.77 -7.98 -16.12
C HIS A 76 0.75 -7.19 -16.94
N LEU A 77 -0.27 -6.65 -16.28
CA LEU A 77 -1.24 -5.75 -16.87
C LEU A 77 -0.84 -4.31 -16.52
N LYS A 78 -0.24 -3.62 -17.48
CA LYS A 78 0.09 -2.20 -17.36
C LYS A 78 -1.19 -1.39 -17.54
N VAL A 79 -1.49 -0.58 -16.54
CA VAL A 79 -2.63 0.33 -16.61
C VAL A 79 -2.12 1.72 -16.89
N ASN A 80 -2.68 2.32 -17.94
CA ASN A 80 -2.43 3.70 -18.28
C ASN A 80 -3.53 4.57 -17.66
N HIS A 81 -3.20 5.27 -16.56
CA HIS A 81 -4.14 6.09 -15.78
C HIS A 81 -4.87 7.16 -16.61
N SER A 82 -4.35 7.55 -17.79
CA SER A 82 -5.01 8.50 -18.70
C SER A 82 -6.13 7.89 -19.54
N LYS A 83 -6.06 6.58 -19.85
CA LYS A 83 -7.07 5.89 -20.69
C LYS A 83 -8.14 5.17 -19.85
N GLU A 84 -7.85 4.82 -18.61
CA GLU A 84 -8.81 4.10 -17.75
C GLU A 84 -9.95 4.97 -17.18
N LEU A 85 -9.78 6.29 -17.09
CA LEU A 85 -10.88 7.21 -16.72
C LEU A 85 -12.10 7.11 -17.68
N VAL A 86 -11.93 6.53 -18.86
CA VAL A 86 -12.96 6.40 -19.91
C VAL A 86 -13.59 4.99 -19.94
N SER A 87 -13.01 4.00 -19.25
CA SER A 87 -13.45 2.60 -19.33
C SER A 87 -14.19 2.17 -18.07
N LYS A 88 -15.50 1.88 -18.19
CA LYS A 88 -16.37 1.29 -17.14
C LYS A 88 -16.02 -0.17 -16.75
N LYS A 89 -14.92 -0.75 -17.24
CA LYS A 89 -14.52 -2.12 -16.88
C LYS A 89 -13.76 -2.11 -15.55
N HIS A 90 -14.34 -2.75 -14.55
CA HIS A 90 -13.81 -3.01 -13.20
C HIS A 90 -12.29 -3.25 -13.16
N ASN A 91 -11.53 -2.19 -12.87
CA ASN A 91 -10.08 -2.26 -12.78
C ASN A 91 -9.61 -2.35 -11.33
N HIS A 92 -8.82 -3.38 -11.05
CA HIS A 92 -8.28 -3.74 -9.73
C HIS A 92 -7.43 -2.66 -9.05
N ILE A 93 -6.99 -1.64 -9.80
CA ILE A 93 -6.25 -0.49 -9.28
C ILE A 93 -7.13 0.43 -8.45
N ASN A 94 -8.43 0.52 -8.76
CA ASN A 94 -9.40 1.21 -7.90
C ASN A 94 -9.42 0.62 -6.48
N GLY A 95 -9.13 -0.68 -6.33
CA GLY A 95 -9.07 -1.34 -5.03
C GLY A 95 -7.95 -0.79 -4.14
N ILE A 96 -6.73 -0.71 -4.66
CA ILE A 96 -5.59 -0.22 -3.86
C ILE A 96 -5.62 1.29 -3.69
N GLU A 97 -6.17 2.03 -4.66
CA GLU A 97 -6.47 3.45 -4.51
C GLU A 97 -7.50 3.70 -3.40
N GLY A 98 -8.52 2.83 -3.29
CA GLY A 98 -9.45 2.83 -2.17
C GLY A 98 -8.76 2.66 -0.81
N PHE A 99 -7.80 1.74 -0.71
CA PHE A 99 -6.96 1.61 0.49
C PHE A 99 -6.17 2.88 0.78
N TRP A 100 -5.55 3.50 -0.22
CA TRP A 100 -4.79 4.74 -0.02
C TRP A 100 -5.67 5.91 0.43
N SER A 101 -6.88 6.03 -0.11
CA SER A 101 -7.86 7.02 0.33
C SER A 101 -8.27 6.78 1.79
N TYR A 102 -8.56 5.53 2.15
CA TYR A 102 -8.84 5.13 3.53
C TYR A 102 -7.70 5.49 4.50
N ALA A 103 -6.48 5.08 4.17
CA ALA A 103 -5.31 5.31 5.01
C ALA A 103 -5.03 6.80 5.17
N LYS A 104 -5.10 7.60 4.10
CA LYS A 104 -4.91 9.06 4.19
C LYS A 104 -5.97 9.72 5.05
N HIS A 105 -7.24 9.34 4.91
CA HIS A 105 -8.34 9.92 5.70
C HIS A 105 -8.15 9.65 7.20
N LYS A 106 -7.82 8.41 7.58
CA LYS A 106 -7.52 8.08 8.98
C LYS A 106 -6.27 8.79 9.48
N LEU A 107 -5.20 8.81 8.69
CA LEU A 107 -3.94 9.46 9.08
C LEU A 107 -4.07 10.97 9.24
N TYR A 108 -5.00 11.60 8.51
CA TYR A 108 -5.31 13.03 8.65
C TYR A 108 -5.77 13.39 10.07
N ASN A 109 -6.52 12.50 10.72
CA ASN A 109 -7.05 12.74 12.07
C ASN A 109 -5.96 12.75 13.16
N TYR A 110 -4.80 12.12 12.92
CA TYR A 110 -3.67 12.19 13.85
C TYR A 110 -2.95 13.55 13.84
N ARG A 111 -3.34 14.50 12.97
CA ARG A 111 -2.77 15.87 12.87
C ARG A 111 -1.25 15.90 12.67
N GLY A 112 -0.67 14.82 12.16
CA GLY A 112 0.76 14.67 11.94
C GLY A 112 1.28 13.37 12.54
N VAL A 113 2.09 12.65 11.77
CA VAL A 113 2.72 11.41 12.20
C VAL A 113 4.22 11.59 12.11
N SER A 114 4.95 11.29 13.19
CA SER A 114 6.41 11.36 13.19
C SER A 114 6.98 10.34 12.19
N LYS A 115 8.10 10.68 11.54
CA LYS A 115 8.72 9.78 10.57
C LYS A 115 9.17 8.46 11.22
N ALA A 116 9.59 8.50 12.49
CA ALA A 116 9.97 7.33 13.26
C ALA A 116 8.80 6.37 13.50
N ASN A 117 7.61 6.90 13.80
CA ASN A 117 6.44 6.07 14.10
C ASN A 117 5.62 5.71 12.86
N PHE A 118 5.82 6.41 11.73
CA PHE A 118 5.08 6.18 10.50
C PHE A 118 4.96 4.69 10.07
N PRO A 119 6.00 3.83 10.19
CA PRO A 119 5.85 2.40 9.94
C PRO A 119 4.75 1.72 10.77
N LEU A 120 4.62 2.09 12.04
CA LEU A 120 3.60 1.52 12.95
C LEU A 120 2.19 1.95 12.55
N TYR A 121 1.99 3.24 12.30
CA TYR A 121 0.70 3.77 11.84
C TYR A 121 0.29 3.16 10.50
N LEU A 122 1.24 2.98 9.58
CA LEU A 122 0.96 2.34 8.31
C LEU A 122 0.50 0.89 8.50
N LYS A 123 1.14 0.15 9.42
CA LYS A 123 0.74 -1.22 9.76
C LYS A 123 -0.59 -1.29 10.50
N GLU A 124 -0.92 -0.31 11.31
CA GLU A 124 -2.26 -0.17 11.89
C GLU A 124 -3.32 -0.01 10.79
N MET A 125 -3.07 0.85 9.79
CA MET A 125 -4.01 1.05 8.67
C MET A 125 -4.17 -0.22 7.83
N GLU A 126 -3.08 -0.94 7.57
CA GLU A 126 -3.09 -2.26 6.91
C GLU A 126 -3.95 -3.25 7.71
N TYR A 127 -3.72 -3.36 9.01
CA TYR A 127 -4.46 -4.27 9.88
C TYR A 127 -5.96 -3.96 9.88
N ARG A 128 -6.32 -2.69 10.13
CA ARG A 128 -7.73 -2.26 10.16
C ARG A 128 -8.44 -2.48 8.82
N TYR A 129 -7.75 -2.22 7.70
CA TYR A 129 -8.34 -2.43 6.39
C TYR A 129 -8.57 -3.91 6.10
N ASN A 130 -7.61 -4.76 6.48
CA ASN A 130 -7.73 -6.21 6.30
C ASN A 130 -8.85 -6.83 7.14
N HIS A 131 -9.08 -6.31 8.35
CA HIS A 131 -10.12 -6.78 9.28
C HIS A 131 -11.39 -5.91 9.24
N ARG A 132 -11.63 -5.16 8.16
CA ARG A 132 -12.75 -4.20 8.04
C ARG A 132 -14.15 -4.84 8.11
N LYS A 133 -14.23 -6.15 7.88
CA LYS A 133 -15.47 -6.95 7.97
C LYS A 133 -15.58 -7.71 9.29
N GLU A 134 -14.54 -7.66 10.11
CA GLU A 134 -14.43 -8.40 11.36
C GLU A 134 -14.61 -7.44 12.54
N ASN A 135 -15.02 -7.99 13.68
CA ASN A 135 -15.09 -7.19 14.90
C ASN A 135 -13.68 -7.04 15.51
N ILE A 136 -12.99 -5.96 15.14
CA ILE A 136 -11.65 -5.65 15.67
C ILE A 136 -11.62 -5.37 17.17
N LEU A 137 -12.77 -5.14 17.83
CA LEU A 137 -12.80 -4.90 19.27
C LEU A 137 -12.38 -6.14 20.04
N GLU A 138 -12.78 -7.33 19.59
CA GLU A 138 -12.45 -8.58 20.28
C GLU A 138 -10.93 -8.83 20.38
N PRO A 139 -10.13 -8.77 19.29
CA PRO A 139 -8.68 -8.92 19.41
C PRO A 139 -8.03 -7.79 20.21
N ILE A 140 -8.57 -6.57 20.18
CA ILE A 140 -8.07 -5.46 21.01
C ILE A 140 -8.34 -5.72 22.49
N MET A 141 -9.54 -6.21 22.84
CA MET A 141 -9.89 -6.58 24.20
C MET A 141 -9.01 -7.71 24.72
N LYS A 142 -8.74 -8.73 23.89
CA LYS A 142 -7.79 -9.80 24.25
C LYS A 142 -6.39 -9.25 24.51
N LEU A 143 -5.94 -8.26 23.74
CA LEU A 143 -4.64 -7.64 23.95
C LEU A 143 -4.58 -6.79 25.23
N TYR A 144 -5.70 -6.15 25.60
CA TYR A 144 -5.80 -5.31 26.78
C TYR A 144 -5.98 -6.11 28.09
N PHE A 145 -6.85 -7.12 28.10
CA PHE A 145 -7.22 -7.90 29.28
C PHE A 145 -6.52 -9.25 29.39
N GLY A 146 -6.03 -9.81 28.27
CA GLY A 146 -5.44 -11.15 28.21
C GLY A 146 -3.97 -11.21 28.61
N TYR A 147 -3.39 -10.12 29.12
CA TYR A 147 -2.03 -10.14 29.64
C TYR A 147 -2.01 -10.77 31.04
N VAL A 148 -1.61 -12.03 31.10
CA VAL A 148 -1.23 -12.70 32.35
C VAL A 148 0.28 -12.60 32.47
N SER A 149 0.75 -11.79 33.43
CA SER A 149 2.17 -11.78 33.82
C SER A 149 2.50 -13.11 34.49
N TYR A 150 3.42 -13.87 33.92
CA TYR A 150 4.12 -14.93 34.65
C TYR A 150 5.43 -14.38 35.20
#